data_AF-A0A3C0KBW3-F1
#
_entry.id   AF-A0A3C0KBW3-F1
#
_cell.length_a   1.000
_cell.length_b   1.000
_cell.length_c   1.000
_cell.angle_alpha   90.00
_cell.angle_beta   90.00
_cell.angle_gamma   90.00
#
_symmetry.space_group_name_H-M   'P 1'
#
loop_
_entity.id
_entity.type
_entity.pdbx_description
1 polymer ?
#
loop_
_entity_poly.entity_id
_entity_poly.type
_entity_poly.pdbx_seq_one_letter_code
_entity_poly.pdbx_strand_id
1 'polypeptide(L)'
;MSDDLAGRFEEVPMWPEGRFQGREAFAGLVRQAAVLLAREKCSPVVFSDADFSDWPLGERAVVEALHAWAGQGRAVRWLARDFRAVRQAHPRLVQWR
;
A
#
# COMPACT_ATOMS: atom_id res chain seq x y z
N MET A 1 38.86 -14.77 9.75
CA MET A 1 37.43 -15.05 9.97
C MET A 1 36.82 -13.84 10.66
N SER A 2 36.53 -12.79 9.88
CA SER A 2 35.71 -11.67 10.35
C SER A 2 34.53 -11.61 9.42
N ASP A 3 33.38 -11.61 10.07
CA ASP A 3 32.05 -11.85 9.57
C ASP A 3 31.67 -10.91 8.42
N ASP A 4 31.02 -11.52 7.45
CA ASP A 4 30.55 -10.95 6.21
C ASP A 4 29.34 -10.03 6.48
N LEU A 5 29.59 -8.83 7.00
CA LEU A 5 28.58 -7.78 7.18
C LEU A 5 28.21 -7.08 5.86
N ALA A 6 28.58 -7.64 4.70
CA ALA A 6 28.25 -7.13 3.38
C ALA A 6 26.96 -7.75 2.78
N GLY A 7 26.19 -8.51 3.57
CA GLY A 7 25.08 -9.33 3.07
C GLY A 7 23.65 -8.86 3.35
N ARG A 8 23.39 -7.60 3.75
CA ARG A 8 21.99 -7.15 4.06
C ARG A 8 21.60 -5.78 3.51
N PHE A 9 22.21 -5.33 2.42
CA PHE A 9 21.50 -4.41 1.54
C PHE A 9 20.51 -5.26 0.74
N GLU A 10 19.40 -5.66 1.38
CA GLU A 10 18.21 -6.13 0.65
C GLU A 10 18.01 -5.12 -0.49
N GLU A 11 17.96 -5.62 -1.74
CA GLU A 11 17.63 -4.78 -2.89
C GLU A 11 16.38 -4.00 -2.53
N VAL A 12 16.54 -2.70 -2.27
CA VAL A 12 15.40 -1.86 -1.91
C VAL A 12 14.49 -1.92 -3.14
N PRO A 13 13.26 -2.46 -3.02
CA PRO A 13 12.37 -2.50 -4.16
C PRO A 13 12.28 -1.09 -4.72
N MET A 14 12.50 -0.95 -6.03
CA MET A 14 12.54 0.35 -6.68
C MET A 14 11.15 0.96 -6.60
N TRP A 15 10.92 1.73 -5.54
CA TRP A 15 9.68 2.47 -5.33
C TRP A 15 9.56 3.51 -6.45
N PRO A 16 8.33 3.81 -6.89
CA PRO A 16 8.16 4.86 -7.86
C PRO A 16 8.58 6.20 -7.25
N GLU A 17 9.58 6.83 -7.87
CA GLU A 17 10.15 8.11 -7.44
C GLU A 17 9.80 9.23 -8.42
N GLY A 18 9.94 10.47 -7.95
CA GLY A 18 9.74 11.67 -8.77
C GLY A 18 8.43 12.42 -8.47
N ARG A 19 8.21 13.47 -9.24
CA ARG A 19 7.00 14.31 -9.11
C ARG A 19 5.86 13.69 -9.91
N PHE A 20 4.66 13.74 -9.36
CA PHE A 20 3.43 13.41 -10.06
C PHE A 20 2.43 14.56 -9.93
N GLN A 21 1.45 14.62 -10.83
CA GLN A 21 0.42 15.64 -10.80
C GLN A 21 -0.93 15.03 -11.19
N GLY A 22 -1.96 15.35 -10.40
CA GLY A 22 -3.33 14.93 -10.68
C GLY A 22 -3.72 13.57 -10.08
N ARG A 23 -5.03 13.34 -10.03
CA ARG A 23 -5.63 12.17 -9.35
C ARG A 23 -5.30 10.85 -10.02
N GLU A 24 -5.34 10.81 -11.36
CA GLU A 24 -5.00 9.58 -12.10
C GLU A 24 -3.54 9.17 -11.92
N ALA A 25 -2.62 10.14 -11.92
CA ALA A 25 -1.21 9.86 -11.67
C ALA A 25 -1.01 9.33 -10.23
N PHE A 26 -1.65 9.95 -9.25
CA PHE A 26 -1.65 9.48 -7.87
C PHE A 26 -2.21 8.05 -7.74
N ALA A 27 -3.39 7.79 -8.32
CA ALA A 27 -4.00 6.46 -8.30
C ALA A 27 -3.10 5.42 -8.97
N GLY A 28 -2.43 5.78 -10.07
CA GLY A 28 -1.41 4.95 -10.71
C GLY A 28 -0.27 4.56 -9.75
N LEU A 29 0.24 5.51 -8.98
CA LEU A 29 1.27 5.25 -7.97
C LEU A 29 0.76 4.34 -6.84
N VAL A 30 -0.46 4.54 -6.36
CA VAL A 30 -1.05 3.67 -5.32
C VAL A 30 -1.24 2.24 -5.83
N ARG A 31 -1.67 2.05 -7.08
CA ARG A 31 -1.78 0.72 -7.71
C ARG A 31 -0.41 0.03 -7.78
N GLN A 32 0.63 0.76 -8.20
CA GLN A 32 2.00 0.24 -8.25
C GLN A 32 2.51 -0.14 -6.85
N ALA A 33 2.28 0.72 -5.86
CA ALA A 33 2.64 0.47 -4.47
C ALA A 33 1.95 -0.80 -3.92
N ALA A 34 0.66 -1.01 -4.20
CA ALA A 34 -0.06 -2.21 -3.76
C ALA A 34 0.55 -3.51 -4.35
N VAL A 35 0.97 -3.48 -5.61
CA VAL A 35 1.66 -4.62 -6.25
C VAL A 35 3.02 -4.87 -5.61
N LEU A 36 3.79 -3.82 -5.31
CA LEU A 36 5.09 -3.95 -4.64
C LEU A 36 4.91 -4.51 -3.22
N LEU A 37 3.93 -4.01 -2.46
CA LEU A 37 3.63 -4.54 -1.12
C LEU A 37 3.34 -6.05 -1.15
N ALA A 38 2.53 -6.52 -2.10
CA ALA A 38 2.21 -7.94 -2.25
C ALA A 38 3.45 -8.81 -2.52
N ARG A 39 4.44 -8.28 -3.25
CA ARG A 39 5.69 -9.00 -3.59
C ARG A 39 6.69 -8.99 -2.43
N GLU A 40 6.94 -7.80 -1.89
CA GLU A 40 8.07 -7.51 -1.00
C GLU A 40 7.74 -7.79 0.47
N LYS A 41 6.48 -8.14 0.77
CA LYS A 41 6.06 -8.54 2.11
C LYS A 41 6.44 -7.49 3.18
N CYS A 42 6.42 -6.20 2.85
CA CYS A 42 6.82 -5.14 3.80
C CYS A 42 5.93 -5.15 5.06
N SER A 43 6.50 -4.92 6.25
CA SER A 43 5.74 -4.82 7.51
C SER A 43 6.54 -4.07 8.59
N PRO A 44 5.91 -3.18 9.39
CA PRO A 44 4.52 -2.73 9.29
C PRO A 44 4.31 -1.71 8.16
N VAL A 45 3.08 -1.63 7.64
CA VAL A 45 2.68 -0.65 6.62
C VAL A 45 1.75 0.39 7.24
N VAL A 46 1.94 1.66 6.90
CA VAL A 46 1.04 2.74 7.31
C VAL A 46 0.50 3.43 6.07
N PHE A 47 -0.82 3.46 5.92
CA PHE A 47 -1.51 4.30 4.95
C PHE A 47 -2.07 5.51 5.68
N SER A 48 -1.77 6.72 5.19
CA SER A 48 -2.20 7.97 5.80
C SER A 48 -2.71 8.93 4.73
N ASP A 49 -3.93 9.42 4.91
CA ASP A 49 -4.57 10.41 4.04
C ASP A 49 -5.57 11.25 4.87
N ALA A 50 -6.15 12.31 4.31
CA ALA A 50 -7.19 13.05 5.01
C ALA A 50 -8.48 12.22 5.14
N ASP A 51 -8.87 11.55 4.05
CA ASP A 51 -10.13 10.79 3.95
C ASP A 51 -10.11 9.60 2.96
N PHE A 52 -9.01 9.40 2.21
CA PHE A 52 -8.84 8.37 1.19
C PHE A 52 -9.81 8.46 -0.01
N SER A 53 -10.45 9.60 -0.25
CA SER A 53 -11.41 9.74 -1.35
C SER A 53 -10.78 9.53 -2.72
N ASP A 54 -9.54 9.98 -2.89
CA ASP A 54 -8.80 9.94 -4.16
C ASP A 54 -8.00 8.63 -4.35
N TRP A 55 -8.07 7.70 -3.39
CA TRP A 55 -7.35 6.44 -3.49
C TRP A 55 -8.15 5.40 -4.28
N PRO A 56 -7.51 4.54 -5.10
CA PRO A 56 -8.17 3.49 -5.88
C PRO A 56 -8.57 2.26 -5.05
N LEU A 57 -8.98 2.44 -3.79
CA LEU A 57 -9.22 1.34 -2.84
C LEU A 57 -10.50 0.54 -3.13
N GLY A 58 -11.40 1.08 -3.94
CA GLY A 58 -12.57 0.36 -4.45
C GLY A 58 -12.27 -0.53 -5.65
N GLU A 59 -11.08 -0.43 -6.26
CA GLU A 59 -10.71 -1.22 -7.41
C GLU A 59 -10.35 -2.65 -7.02
N ARG A 60 -10.86 -3.62 -7.79
CA ARG A 60 -10.64 -5.04 -7.52
C ARG A 60 -9.16 -5.40 -7.48
N ALA A 61 -8.36 -4.90 -8.42
CA ALA A 61 -6.94 -5.21 -8.50
C ALA A 61 -6.15 -4.72 -7.27
N VAL A 62 -6.52 -3.55 -6.71
CA VAL A 62 -5.89 -3.00 -5.52
C VAL A 62 -6.24 -3.83 -4.29
N VAL A 63 -7.51 -4.16 -4.10
CA VAL A 63 -7.97 -4.99 -2.98
C VAL A 63 -7.35 -6.40 -3.04
N GLU A 64 -7.26 -7.01 -4.23
CA GLU A 64 -6.61 -8.32 -4.41
C GLU A 64 -5.12 -8.27 -4.05
N ALA A 65 -4.40 -7.21 -4.43
CA ALA A 65 -3.00 -7.05 -4.08
C ALA A 65 -2.80 -6.85 -2.56
N LEU A 66 -3.64 -6.00 -1.94
CA LEU A 66 -3.63 -5.83 -0.48
C LEU A 66 -3.95 -7.15 0.24
N HIS A 67 -4.91 -7.93 -0.26
CA HIS A 67 -5.24 -9.24 0.29
C HIS A 67 -4.08 -10.24 0.15
N ALA A 68 -3.40 -10.27 -1.00
CA ALA A 68 -2.21 -11.10 -1.19
C ALA A 68 -1.07 -10.72 -0.22
N TRP A 69 -1.00 -9.43 0.15
CA TRP A 69 -0.05 -8.94 1.15
C TRP A 69 -0.42 -9.34 2.59
N ALA A 70 -1.70 -9.31 2.99
CA ALA A 70 -2.18 -9.40 4.38
C ALA A 70 -2.08 -10.78 5.10
N GLY A 71 -1.07 -11.59 4.78
CA GLY A 71 -0.79 -12.86 5.45
C GLY A 71 -0.33 -12.75 6.92
N GLN A 72 -0.01 -13.90 7.53
CA GLN A 72 0.43 -13.97 8.93
C GLN A 72 1.65 -13.07 9.22
N GLY A 73 1.60 -12.34 10.34
CA GLY A 73 2.68 -11.43 10.79
C GLY A 73 2.68 -10.06 10.11
N ARG A 74 1.67 -9.74 9.30
CA ARG A 74 1.52 -8.44 8.64
C ARG A 74 0.58 -7.55 9.44
N ALA A 75 0.95 -6.29 9.56
CA ALA A 75 0.13 -5.28 10.22
C ALA A 75 0.05 -4.04 9.33
N VAL A 76 -1.18 -3.60 9.04
CA VAL A 76 -1.46 -2.32 8.40
C VAL A 76 -2.09 -1.38 9.42
N ARG A 77 -1.66 -0.13 9.41
CA ARG A 77 -2.34 0.97 10.10
C ARG A 77 -2.91 1.92 9.08
N TRP A 78 -4.18 2.26 9.24
CA TRP A 78 -4.87 3.25 8.45
C TRP A 78 -5.07 4.49 9.29
N LEU A 79 -4.61 5.64 8.80
CA LEU A 79 -4.74 6.93 9.47
C LEU A 79 -5.53 7.86 8.55
N ALA A 80 -6.65 8.36 9.06
CA ALA A 80 -7.42 9.43 8.44
C ALA A 80 -8.07 10.30 9.49
N ARG A 81 -8.44 11.52 9.07
CA ARG A 81 -9.29 12.40 9.86
C ARG A 81 -10.74 11.91 9.86
N ASP A 82 -11.20 11.41 8.71
CA ASP A 82 -12.55 10.86 8.54
C ASP A 82 -12.55 9.66 7.59
N PHE A 83 -13.20 8.56 7.98
CA PHE A 83 -13.33 7.33 7.18
C PHE A 83 -14.68 7.23 6.44
N ARG A 84 -15.54 8.25 6.50
CA ARG A 84 -16.85 8.24 5.80
C ARG A 84 -16.69 8.03 4.29
N ALA A 85 -15.72 8.70 3.66
CA ALA A 85 -15.46 8.57 2.23
C ALA A 85 -15.09 7.12 1.87
N VAL A 86 -14.26 6.45 2.68
CA VAL A 86 -13.94 5.02 2.50
C VAL A 86 -15.20 4.16 2.51
N ARG A 87 -16.10 4.40 3.47
CA ARG A 87 -17.33 3.61 3.60
C ARG A 87 -18.29 3.78 2.42
N GLN A 88 -18.29 4.96 1.80
CA GLN A 88 -19.19 5.28 0.68
C GLN A 88 -18.59 4.90 -0.67
N ALA A 89 -17.30 5.21 -0.87
CA ALA A 89 -16.61 5.06 -2.15
C ALA A 89 -15.96 3.68 -2.34
N HIS A 90 -15.54 3.02 -1.25
CA HIS A 90 -14.70 1.82 -1.32
C HIS A 90 -15.31 0.62 -0.59
N PRO A 91 -16.53 0.17 -0.98
CA PRO A 91 -17.24 -0.90 -0.26
C PRO A 91 -16.46 -2.23 -0.24
N ARG A 92 -15.63 -2.49 -1.26
CA ARG A 92 -14.77 -3.69 -1.31
C ARG A 92 -13.67 -3.66 -0.26
N LEU A 93 -13.09 -2.49 0.01
CA LEU A 93 -12.09 -2.33 1.08
C LEU A 93 -12.74 -2.53 2.46
N VAL A 94 -13.97 -2.06 2.66
CA VAL A 94 -14.66 -2.22 3.95
C VAL A 94 -15.03 -3.67 4.24
N GLN A 95 -15.25 -4.47 3.20
CA GLN A 95 -15.52 -5.91 3.33
C GLN A 95 -14.25 -6.75 3.55
N TRP A 96 -13.07 -6.15 3.34
CA TRP A 96 -11.78 -6.79 3.50
C TRP A 96 -11.46 -6.97 4.99
N ARG A 97 -10.97 -8.17 5.37
CA ARG A 97 -10.66 -8.59 6.76
C ARG A 97 -9.18 -8.88 6.91
#